data_AF-A0A2B7XYR5-F1
#
_entry.id   AF-A0A2B7XYR5-F1
#
_cell.length_a   1.000
_cell.length_b   1.000
_cell.length_c   1.000
_cell.angle_alpha   90.00
_cell.angle_beta   90.00
_cell.angle_gamma   90.00
#
_symmetry.space_group_name_H-M   'P 1'
#
loop_
_entity.id
_entity.type
_entity.pdbx_description
1 polymer ?
#
loop_
_entity_poly.entity_id
_entity_poly.type
_entity_poly.pdbx_seq_one_letter_code
_entity_poly.pdbx_strand_id
1 'polypeptide(L)'
;MRDARWSPGQLLTAHQSFAGSDLQTTDLVGTGTVSSRENAGSHVMMMKNDAPSLQEPGCLLELTEDGKKHIGLPGGQQLSWIEDSDEVIFTG
;
A
#
# COMPACT_ATOMS: atom_id res chain seq x y z
N MET A 1 7.49 -0.18 -7.15
CA MET A 1 7.37 -1.56 -7.70
C MET A 1 8.54 -2.49 -7.33
N ARG A 2 9.62 -2.02 -6.67
CA ARG A 2 10.75 -2.89 -6.29
C ARG A 2 10.31 -4.12 -5.49
N ASP A 3 9.37 -3.92 -4.56
CA ASP A 3 8.96 -4.95 -3.61
C ASP A 3 7.78 -5.82 -4.10
N ALA A 4 7.33 -5.60 -5.34
CA ALA A 4 6.27 -6.40 -5.93
C ALA A 4 6.75 -7.83 -6.16
N ARG A 5 5.98 -8.81 -5.67
CA ARG A 5 6.32 -10.24 -5.79
C ARG A 5 6.27 -10.75 -7.23
N TRP A 6 5.46 -10.12 -8.08
CA TRP A 6 5.29 -10.46 -9.49
C TRP A 6 5.68 -9.26 -10.34
N SER A 7 6.44 -9.53 -11.41
CA SER A 7 6.73 -8.52 -12.42
C SER A 7 5.46 -8.19 -13.24
N PRO A 8 5.39 -7.01 -13.88
CA PRO A 8 4.28 -6.67 -14.77
C PRO A 8 4.09 -7.70 -15.90
N GLY A 9 5.18 -8.24 -16.45
CA GLY A 9 5.11 -9.27 -17.48
C GLY A 9 4.44 -10.56 -16.99
N GLN A 10 4.76 -11.03 -15.79
CA GLN A 10 4.11 -12.21 -15.20
C GLN A 10 2.63 -11.95 -14.87
N LEU A 11 2.30 -10.78 -14.33
CA LEU A 11 0.90 -10.40 -14.07
C LEU A 11 0.08 -10.46 -15.36
N LEU A 12 0.56 -9.82 -16.43
CA LEU A 12 -0.17 -9.78 -17.70
C LEU A 12 -0.26 -11.16 -18.35
N THR A 13 0.87 -11.84 -18.55
CA THR A 13 0.94 -13.02 -19.41
C THR A 13 0.54 -14.32 -18.72
N ALA A 14 0.95 -14.52 -17.46
CA ALA A 14 0.73 -15.77 -16.75
C ALA A 14 -0.56 -15.78 -15.93
N HIS A 15 -1.03 -14.62 -15.49
CA HIS A 15 -2.25 -14.52 -14.69
C HIS A 15 -3.44 -13.97 -15.49
N GLN A 16 -3.30 -12.79 -16.12
CA GLN A 16 -4.44 -12.11 -16.72
C GLN A 16 -4.89 -12.73 -18.05
N SER A 17 -3.95 -13.03 -18.96
CA SER A 17 -4.29 -13.47 -20.32
C SER A 17 -4.09 -14.97 -20.60
N PHE A 18 -3.56 -15.74 -19.66
CA PHE A 18 -3.17 -17.14 -19.91
C PHE A 18 -4.33 -18.02 -20.40
N ALA A 19 -5.55 -17.80 -19.91
CA ALA A 19 -6.74 -18.56 -20.29
C ALA A 19 -7.45 -18.02 -21.56
N GLY A 20 -6.84 -17.06 -22.26
CA GLY A 20 -7.41 -16.47 -23.48
C GLY A 20 -8.19 -15.17 -23.26
N SER A 21 -7.97 -14.46 -22.14
CA SER A 21 -8.55 -13.13 -21.94
C SER A 21 -8.01 -12.15 -22.98
N ASP A 22 -8.92 -11.44 -23.66
CA ASP A 22 -8.61 -10.50 -24.75
C ASP A 22 -8.27 -9.09 -24.22
N LEU A 23 -7.04 -8.93 -23.70
CA LEU A 23 -6.55 -7.64 -23.21
C LEU A 23 -6.44 -6.63 -24.35
N GLN A 24 -7.05 -5.46 -24.16
CA GLN A 24 -7.07 -4.40 -25.15
C GLN A 24 -6.02 -3.34 -24.86
N THR A 25 -5.66 -2.62 -25.92
CA THR A 25 -5.01 -1.32 -25.73
C THR A 25 -5.95 -0.44 -24.92
N THR A 26 -5.42 0.30 -23.94
CA THR A 26 -6.13 1.12 -22.94
C THR A 26 -6.61 0.41 -21.68
N ASP A 27 -6.48 -0.91 -21.58
CA ASP A 27 -6.76 -1.62 -20.32
C ASP A 27 -5.79 -1.18 -19.21
N LEU A 28 -6.34 -0.91 -18.01
CA LEU A 28 -5.57 -0.61 -16.82
C LEU A 28 -5.50 -1.85 -15.92
N VAL A 29 -4.29 -2.31 -15.63
CA VAL A 29 -4.05 -3.45 -14.75
C VAL A 29 -3.38 -2.98 -13.47
N GLY A 30 -4.07 -3.18 -12.35
CA GLY A 30 -3.54 -2.85 -11.02
C GLY A 30 -2.49 -3.86 -10.55
N THR A 31 -1.52 -3.40 -9.78
CA THR A 31 -0.51 -4.26 -9.13
C THR A 31 -1.05 -5.01 -7.91
N GLY A 32 -2.22 -4.59 -7.40
CA GLY A 32 -2.62 -4.82 -6.02
C GLY A 32 -1.93 -3.85 -5.05
N THR A 33 -2.31 -3.91 -3.77
CA THR A 33 -1.70 -3.11 -2.70
C THR A 33 -0.20 -3.36 -2.63
N VAL A 34 0.58 -2.27 -2.62
CA VAL A 34 2.04 -2.34 -2.55
C VAL A 34 2.47 -2.14 -1.11
N SER A 35 2.84 -3.24 -0.45
CA SER A 35 3.40 -3.22 0.91
C SER A 35 4.82 -3.78 0.88
N SER A 36 5.74 -3.15 1.60
CA SER A 36 7.14 -3.57 1.68
C SER A 36 7.48 -4.21 3.03
N ARG A 37 8.49 -5.08 3.03
CA ARG A 37 9.10 -5.70 4.22
C ARG A 37 10.46 -5.11 4.57
N GLU A 38 10.92 -4.10 3.83
CA GLU A 38 12.18 -3.42 4.06
C GLU A 38 11.96 -1.91 4.16
N ASN A 39 12.64 -1.26 5.11
CA ASN A 39 12.60 0.20 5.25
C ASN A 39 13.21 0.85 4.00
N ALA A 40 12.39 1.22 3.02
CA ALA A 40 12.82 1.98 1.87
C ALA A 40 12.85 3.48 2.20
N GLY A 41 13.45 3.86 3.34
CA GLY A 41 13.70 5.26 3.70
C GLY A 41 12.50 6.19 3.54
N SER A 42 11.26 5.70 3.69
CA SER A 42 10.09 6.47 3.32
C SER A 42 9.83 7.61 4.30
N HIS A 43 9.28 8.68 3.73
CA HIS A 43 8.93 9.99 4.29
C HIS A 43 7.87 9.93 5.40
N VAL A 44 7.64 8.76 5.98
CA VAL A 44 6.74 8.54 7.10
C VAL A 44 7.45 9.07 8.35
N MET A 45 7.25 10.37 8.60
CA MET A 45 7.62 11.04 9.85
C MET A 45 6.67 10.57 10.97
N MET A 46 6.65 9.26 11.24
CA MET A 46 6.11 8.76 12.51
C MET A 46 7.20 8.98 13.54
N MET A 47 6.88 9.75 14.58
CA MET A 47 7.73 9.88 15.76
C MET A 47 7.95 8.48 16.35
N LYS A 48 9.09 7.88 16.03
CA LYS A 48 9.57 6.64 16.64
C LYS A 48 9.81 6.91 18.13
N ASN A 49 8.91 6.43 18.97
CA ASN A 49 9.30 5.91 20.26
C ASN A 49 8.83 4.45 20.30
N ASP A 50 9.81 3.54 20.32
CA ASP A 50 9.70 2.08 20.48
C ASP A 50 9.34 1.24 19.22
N ALA A 51 10.35 1.04 18.35
CA ALA A 51 10.34 0.09 17.21
C ALA A 51 10.40 -1.38 17.71
N PRO A 52 9.87 -2.41 16.99
CA PRO A 52 10.02 -2.59 15.53
C PRO A 52 8.84 -3.25 14.76
N SER A 53 8.53 -2.74 13.57
CA SER A 53 8.14 -3.60 12.45
C SER A 53 8.71 -3.00 11.16
N LEU A 54 9.46 -3.82 10.43
CA LEU A 54 10.18 -3.45 9.21
C LEU A 54 9.23 -3.38 7.99
N GLN A 55 7.97 -2.97 8.17
CA GLN A 55 6.97 -3.05 7.12
C GLN A 55 6.48 -1.65 6.74
N GLU A 56 6.46 -1.37 5.44
CA GLU A 56 5.78 -0.20 4.89
C GLU A 56 4.40 -0.68 4.40
N PRO A 57 3.33 -0.47 5.18
CA PRO A 57 2.00 -0.94 4.81
C PRO A 57 1.44 -0.13 3.65
N GLY A 58 0.80 -0.80 2.69
CA GLY A 58 0.19 -0.15 1.55
C GLY A 58 -1.26 0.30 1.77
N CYS A 59 -1.85 0.02 2.94
CA CYS A 59 -3.20 0.46 3.30
C CYS A 59 -3.40 0.63 4.81
N LEU A 60 -4.49 1.31 5.21
CA LEU A 60 -4.83 1.54 6.62
C LEU A 60 -5.16 0.25 7.37
N LEU A 61 -5.78 -0.74 6.71
CA LEU A 61 -6.06 -2.05 7.33
C LEU A 61 -4.78 -2.69 7.89
N GLU A 62 -3.70 -2.67 7.10
CA GLU A 62 -2.39 -3.21 7.50
C GLU A 62 -1.73 -2.32 8.56
N LEU A 63 -1.78 -0.99 8.39
CA LEU A 63 -1.12 -0.04 9.28
C LEU A 63 -1.75 0.00 10.68
N THR A 64 -3.07 -0.22 10.78
CA THR A 64 -3.86 -0.10 12.02
C THR A 64 -4.18 -1.45 12.65
N GLU A 65 -3.69 -2.55 12.06
CA GLU A 65 -4.00 -3.92 12.45
C GLU A 65 -5.51 -4.14 12.59
N ASP A 66 -6.24 -3.80 11.53
CA ASP A 66 -7.71 -3.89 11.51
C ASP A 66 -8.37 -2.99 12.57
N GLY A 67 -7.90 -1.75 12.67
CA GLY A 67 -8.41 -0.74 13.60
C GLY A 67 -8.05 -0.97 15.09
N LYS A 68 -7.28 -2.00 15.42
CA LYS A 68 -6.84 -2.28 16.81
C LYS A 68 -5.76 -1.32 17.29
N LYS A 69 -5.03 -0.71 16.37
CA LYS A 69 -4.01 0.31 16.61
C LYS A 69 -4.43 1.63 15.97
N HIS A 70 -4.25 2.71 16.71
CA HIS A 70 -4.48 4.06 16.24
C HIS A 70 -3.15 4.73 15.86
N ILE A 71 -3.13 5.41 14.73
CA ILE A 71 -1.97 6.17 14.27
C ILE A 71 -2.16 7.63 14.67
N GLY A 72 -1.18 8.22 15.35
CA GLY A 72 -1.20 9.65 15.66
C GLY A 72 -0.88 10.49 14.42
N LEU A 73 -1.73 11.47 14.10
CA LEU A 73 -1.48 12.47 13.07
C LEU A 73 -0.90 13.77 13.66
N PRO A 74 -0.15 14.56 12.86
CA PRO A 74 0.23 15.92 13.25
C PRO A 74 -1.02 16.74 13.63
N GLY A 75 -1.04 17.28 14.85
CA GLY A 75 -2.21 17.96 15.41
C GLY A 75 -3.00 17.17 16.45
N GLY A 76 -2.57 15.95 16.79
CA GLY A 76 -3.14 15.17 17.90
C GLY A 76 -4.38 14.35 17.55
N GLN A 77 -4.80 14.36 16.29
CA GLN A 77 -5.84 13.49 15.77
C GLN A 77 -5.34 12.04 15.69
N GLN A 78 -6.26 11.09 15.71
CA GLN A 78 -5.97 9.66 15.59
C GLN A 78 -6.63 9.10 14.34
N LEU A 79 -5.92 8.22 13.65
CA LEU A 79 -6.38 7.59 12.42
C LEU A 79 -6.46 6.07 12.60
N SER A 80 -7.60 5.50 12.23
CA SER A 80 -7.82 4.05 12.11
C SER A 80 -8.39 3.68 10.75
N TRP A 81 -9.36 4.43 10.28
CA TRP A 81 -9.96 4.30 8.97
C TRP A 81 -10.11 5.69 8.37
N ILE A 82 -10.40 5.75 7.07
CA ILE A 82 -10.76 7.01 6.41
C ILE A 82 -12.11 7.43 6.98
N GLU A 83 -12.18 8.65 7.48
CA GLU A 83 -13.40 9.31 7.94
C GLU A 83 -13.87 10.36 6.94
N ASP A 84 -15.09 10.86 7.12
CA ASP A 84 -15.63 11.89 6.25
C ASP A 84 -14.76 13.14 6.28
N SER A 85 -14.46 13.68 5.10
CA SER A 85 -13.58 14.85 4.88
C SER A 85 -12.07 14.57 4.96
N ASP A 86 -11.65 13.32 5.11
CA ASP A 86 -10.25 12.95 4.94
C ASP A 86 -9.81 13.07 3.47
N GLU A 87 -8.55 13.48 3.27
CA GLU A 87 -7.91 13.55 1.96
C GLU A 87 -6.74 12.56 1.88
N VAL A 88 -6.73 11.71 0.84
CA VAL A 88 -5.67 10.75 0.59
C VAL A 88 -4.92 11.12 -0.68
N ILE A 89 -3.62 11.37 -0.54
CA ILE A 89 -2.74 11.77 -1.64
C ILE A 89 -1.73 10.66 -1.91
N PHE A 90 -1.76 10.11 -3.13
CA PHE A 90 -0.74 9.19 -3.61
C PHE A 90 0.35 9.97 -4.36
N THR A 91 1.61 9.75 -3.95
CA THR A 91 2.80 10.29 -4.62
C THR A 91 3.76 9.14 -4.94
N GLY A 92 4.56 9.28 -6.01
CA GLY A 92 5.51 8.26 -6.44
C GLY A 92 6.81 8.84 -6.96
#